data_AF-A0A2V9R1S0-F1
#
_entry.id   AF-A0A2V9R1S0-F1
#
_cell.length_a   1.000
_cell.length_b   1.000
_cell.length_c   1.000
_cell.angle_alpha   90.00
_cell.angle_beta   90.00
_cell.angle_gamma   90.00
#
_symmetry.space_group_name_H-M   'P 1'
#
loop_
_entity.id
_entity.type
_entity.pdbx_description
1 polymer ?
#
loop_
_entity_poly.entity_id
_entity_poly.type
_entity_poly.pdbx_seq_one_letter_code
_entity_poly.pdbx_strand_id
1 'polypeptide(L)'
;MNCAEFQKALPEFAEPQRDTALQAHLRSCSDCSLLVSDLDSIVAAAPSLAASEDPNPQIWLQLEAALKNEGLIRQPAAPLLVPPPQEGRGWRLSWALPVAAAVALTIGLLVYRPSTHQNLQSTGKTAVTEPAAAVQTAAATNAGINEDQDLLEVVGTQSPTMRAEYAANLKDVNAYIRDAEDAAKANPDDEQAQESVMNAYEQRSMLYEMAMDRSLP
;
A
#
# COMPACT_ATOMS: atom_id res chain seq x y z
N MET A 1 -13.14 -32.69 -10.83
CA MET A 1 -12.74 -31.36 -11.36
C MET A 1 -11.74 -31.53 -12.50
N ASN A 2 -11.62 -30.54 -13.36
CA ASN A 2 -10.57 -30.47 -14.39
C ASN A 2 -9.44 -29.51 -13.94
N CYS A 3 -8.35 -29.44 -14.71
CA CYS A 3 -7.18 -28.64 -14.35
C CYS A 3 -7.46 -27.13 -14.30
N ALA A 4 -8.33 -26.60 -15.18
CA ALA A 4 -8.67 -25.18 -15.19
C ALA A 4 -9.49 -24.77 -13.96
N GLU A 5 -10.44 -25.61 -13.56
CA GLU A 5 -11.23 -25.41 -12.34
C GLU A 5 -10.35 -25.55 -11.09
N PHE A 6 -9.39 -26.48 -11.10
CA PHE A 6 -8.40 -26.60 -10.03
C PHE A 6 -7.54 -25.33 -9.90
N GLN A 7 -7.02 -24.79 -11.01
CA GLN A 7 -6.19 -23.59 -11.00
C GLN A 7 -6.94 -22.36 -10.48
N LYS A 8 -8.22 -22.21 -10.81
CA LYS A 8 -9.06 -21.13 -10.26
C LYS A 8 -9.28 -21.26 -8.75
N ALA A 9 -9.31 -22.49 -8.24
CA ALA A 9 -9.46 -22.77 -6.81
C ALA A 9 -8.13 -22.77 -6.02
N LEU A 10 -6.98 -22.55 -6.69
CA LEU A 10 -5.67 -22.50 -6.02
C LEU A 10 -5.54 -21.42 -4.93
N PRO A 11 -6.09 -20.20 -5.06
CA PRO A 11 -6.01 -19.21 -3.99
C PRO A 11 -6.68 -19.68 -2.70
N GLU A 12 -7.79 -20.42 -2.83
CA GLU A 12 -8.52 -21.01 -1.70
C GLU A 12 -7.79 -22.23 -1.12
N PHE A 13 -6.86 -22.84 -1.85
CA PHE A 13 -6.06 -23.98 -1.38
C PHE A 13 -5.05 -23.61 -0.28
N ALA A 14 -4.67 -22.33 -0.16
CA ALA A 14 -3.78 -21.86 0.90
C ALA A 14 -4.43 -21.91 2.29
N GLU A 15 -5.77 -21.97 2.34
CA GLU A 15 -6.52 -22.11 3.59
C GLU A 15 -6.43 -23.55 4.14
N PRO A 16 -6.37 -23.74 5.46
CA PRO A 16 -6.13 -25.05 6.08
C PRO A 16 -7.25 -26.09 5.83
N GLN A 17 -8.41 -25.67 5.32
CA GLN A 17 -9.54 -26.54 5.00
C GLN A 17 -9.47 -26.99 3.54
N ARG A 18 -8.55 -27.91 3.26
CA ARG A 18 -8.40 -28.49 1.91
C ARG A 18 -9.64 -29.29 1.52
N ASP A 19 -10.32 -28.83 0.47
CA ASP A 19 -11.48 -29.52 -0.09
C ASP A 19 -11.11 -30.91 -0.62
N THR A 20 -11.98 -31.88 -0.35
CA THR A 20 -11.77 -33.30 -0.69
C THR A 20 -11.70 -33.54 -2.19
N ALA A 21 -12.48 -32.78 -2.97
CA ALA A 21 -12.47 -32.84 -4.42
C ALA A 21 -11.11 -32.42 -4.98
N LEU A 22 -10.49 -31.41 -4.36
CA LEU A 22 -9.21 -30.84 -4.78
C LEU A 22 -8.07 -31.82 -4.54
N GLN A 23 -8.05 -32.48 -3.37
CA GLN A 23 -7.11 -33.57 -3.10
C GLN A 23 -7.28 -34.77 -4.04
N ALA A 24 -8.52 -35.10 -4.43
CA ALA A 24 -8.76 -36.18 -5.37
C ALA A 24 -8.13 -35.88 -6.75
N HIS A 25 -8.19 -34.63 -7.20
CA HIS A 25 -7.55 -34.21 -8.45
C HIS A 25 -6.03 -34.30 -8.39
N LEU A 26 -5.42 -33.79 -7.31
CA LEU A 26 -3.97 -33.84 -7.08
C LEU A 26 -3.41 -35.27 -7.10
N ARG A 27 -4.17 -36.26 -6.61
CA ARG A 27 -3.77 -37.67 -6.69
C ARG A 27 -3.85 -38.26 -8.10
N SER A 28 -4.66 -37.66 -8.97
CA SER A 28 -4.96 -38.17 -10.31
C SER A 28 -4.24 -37.42 -11.44
N CYS A 29 -3.75 -36.21 -11.20
CA CYS A 29 -3.12 -35.35 -12.20
C CYS A 29 -1.70 -34.96 -11.75
N SER A 30 -0.70 -35.45 -12.48
CA SER A 30 0.72 -35.17 -12.21
C SER A 30 1.03 -33.68 -12.33
N ASP A 31 0.52 -33.02 -13.36
CA ASP A 31 0.89 -31.64 -13.68
C ASP A 31 0.44 -30.66 -12.58
N CYS A 32 -0.78 -30.84 -12.07
CA CYS A 32 -1.28 -30.06 -10.94
C CYS A 32 -0.55 -30.40 -9.64
N SER A 33 -0.11 -31.65 -9.44
CA SER A 33 0.69 -32.02 -8.27
C SER A 33 2.09 -31.42 -8.29
N LEU A 34 2.72 -31.31 -9.47
CA LEU A 34 4.00 -30.64 -9.65
C LEU A 34 3.89 -29.15 -9.39
N LEU A 35 2.85 -28.50 -9.95
CA LEU A 35 2.59 -27.08 -9.69
C LEU A 35 2.45 -26.78 -8.18
N VAL A 36 1.68 -27.58 -7.44
CA VAL A 36 1.53 -27.39 -5.99
C VAL A 36 2.84 -27.63 -5.26
N SER A 37 3.62 -28.64 -5.66
CA SER A 37 4.94 -28.89 -5.08
C SER A 37 5.89 -27.71 -5.30
N ASP A 38 5.84 -27.06 -6.47
CA ASP A 38 6.65 -25.88 -6.77
C ASP A 38 6.21 -24.69 -5.91
N LEU A 39 4.91 -24.46 -5.76
CA LEU A 39 4.38 -23.41 -4.87
C LEU A 39 4.77 -23.64 -3.41
N ASP A 40 4.65 -24.88 -2.91
CA ASP A 40 5.09 -25.26 -1.56
C ASP A 40 6.60 -25.00 -1.37
N SER A 41 7.41 -25.19 -2.42
CA SER A 41 8.85 -24.90 -2.38
C SER A 41 9.15 -23.40 -2.27
N ILE A 42 8.36 -22.55 -2.94
CA ILE A 42 8.45 -21.09 -2.84
C ILE A 42 8.09 -20.64 -1.41
N VAL A 43 6.98 -21.16 -0.88
CA VAL A 43 6.56 -20.86 0.50
C VAL A 43 7.61 -21.30 1.51
N ALA A 44 8.23 -22.47 1.32
CA ALA A 44 9.30 -22.95 2.18
C ALA A 44 10.58 -22.09 2.09
N ALA A 45 10.88 -21.50 0.94
CA ALA A 45 12.01 -20.60 0.75
C ALA A 45 11.76 -19.17 1.26
N ALA A 46 10.50 -18.72 1.29
CA ALA A 46 10.13 -17.35 1.64
C ALA A 46 10.71 -16.84 2.98
N PRO A 47 10.75 -17.61 4.09
CA PRO A 47 11.34 -17.15 5.34
C PRO A 47 12.83 -16.78 5.24
N SER A 48 13.56 -17.35 4.28
CA SER A 48 14.98 -17.00 4.07
C SER A 48 15.17 -15.59 3.51
N LEU A 49 14.14 -15.04 2.85
CA LEU A 49 14.12 -13.65 2.37
C LEU A 49 13.68 -12.67 3.45
N ALA A 50 12.86 -13.09 4.42
CA ALA A 50 12.37 -12.23 5.48
C ALA A 50 13.48 -11.66 6.40
N ALA A 51 14.66 -12.28 6.42
CA ALA A 51 15.80 -11.81 7.20
C ALA A 51 16.37 -10.45 6.73
N SER A 52 16.03 -9.98 5.52
CA SER A 52 16.49 -8.67 5.02
C SER A 52 15.50 -7.52 5.27
N GLU A 53 14.23 -7.79 5.56
CA GLU A 53 13.17 -6.77 5.66
C GLU A 53 12.17 -7.12 6.78
N ASP A 54 12.55 -6.87 8.04
CA ASP A 54 11.59 -6.91 9.14
C ASP A 54 10.87 -5.55 9.22
N PRO A 55 9.52 -5.51 9.23
CA PRO A 55 8.78 -4.26 9.43
C PRO A 55 9.18 -3.57 10.73
N ASN A 56 9.07 -2.23 10.74
CA ASN A 56 9.42 -1.42 11.90
C ASN A 56 8.74 -1.97 13.18
N PRO A 57 9.48 -2.22 14.28
CA PRO A 57 8.93 -2.77 15.53
C PRO A 57 7.75 -1.97 16.12
N GLN A 58 7.63 -0.68 15.79
CA GLN A 58 6.46 0.12 16.19
C GLN A 58 5.16 -0.38 15.58
N ILE A 59 5.18 -0.91 14.35
CA ILE A 59 4.00 -1.45 13.67
C ILE A 59 3.47 -2.66 14.43
N TRP A 60 4.36 -3.54 14.89
CA TRP A 60 3.97 -4.70 15.71
C TRP A 60 3.29 -4.30 17.02
N LEU A 61 3.82 -3.29 17.70
CA LEU A 61 3.22 -2.76 18.93
C LEU A 61 1.84 -2.14 18.69
N GLN A 62 1.68 -1.42 17.58
CA GLN A 62 0.39 -0.83 17.20
C GLN A 62 -0.63 -1.92 16.84
N LEU A 63 -0.21 -2.95 16.11
CA LEU A 63 -1.06 -4.08 15.73
C LEU A 63 -1.52 -4.85 16.97
N GLU A 64 -0.61 -5.10 17.92
CA GLU A 64 -0.96 -5.74 19.19
C GLU A 64 -1.98 -4.90 19.97
N ALA A 65 -1.81 -3.57 20.02
CA ALA A 65 -2.76 -2.67 20.68
C ALA A 65 -4.14 -2.69 20.00
N ALA A 66 -4.18 -2.66 18.67
CA ALA A 66 -5.41 -2.75 17.89
C ALA A 66 -6.15 -4.08 18.13
N LEU A 67 -5.45 -5.21 18.06
CA LEU A 67 -6.03 -6.53 18.28
C LEU A 67 -6.51 -6.76 19.72
N LYS A 68 -5.88 -6.10 20.71
CA LYS A 68 -6.39 -6.06 22.10
C LYS A 68 -7.68 -5.25 22.22
N ASN A 69 -7.75 -4.11 21.55
CA ASN A 69 -8.95 -3.27 21.54
C ASN A 69 -10.14 -3.94 20.83
N GLU A 70 -9.86 -4.73 19.81
CA GLU A 70 -10.85 -5.57 19.10
C GLU A 70 -11.24 -6.83 19.87
N GLY A 71 -10.56 -7.15 20.98
CA GLY A 71 -10.84 -8.31 21.81
C GLY A 71 -10.44 -9.66 21.21
N LEU A 72 -9.69 -9.64 20.10
CA LEU A 72 -9.16 -10.83 19.42
C LEU A 72 -8.01 -11.46 20.21
N ILE A 73 -7.20 -10.64 20.88
CA ILE A 73 -6.17 -11.09 21.82
C ILE A 73 -6.72 -10.95 23.24
N ARG A 74 -7.23 -12.05 23.78
CA ARG A 74 -7.52 -12.14 25.23
C ARG A 74 -6.20 -12.37 25.95
N GLN A 75 -5.77 -11.39 26.75
CA GLN A 75 -4.74 -11.67 27.74
C GLN A 75 -5.27 -12.80 28.64
N PRO A 76 -4.49 -13.88 28.89
CA PRO A 76 -4.88 -14.84 29.90
C PRO A 76 -5.08 -14.05 31.19
N ALA A 77 -6.30 -14.12 31.73
CA ALA A 77 -6.65 -13.41 32.95
C ALA A 77 -5.60 -13.78 34.01
N ALA A 78 -4.76 -12.81 34.37
CA ALA A 78 -3.88 -12.97 35.51
C ALA A 78 -4.77 -13.40 36.70
N PRO A 79 -4.36 -14.40 37.49
CA PRO A 79 -5.18 -14.84 38.62
C PRO A 79 -5.44 -13.63 39.52
N LEU A 80 -6.72 -13.28 39.63
CA LEU A 80 -7.20 -12.12 40.37
C LEU A 80 -6.70 -12.21 41.81
N LEU A 81 -5.69 -11.41 42.14
CA LEU A 81 -5.37 -11.10 43.53
C LEU A 81 -6.50 -10.19 44.03
N VAL A 82 -7.35 -10.74 44.89
CA VAL A 82 -8.47 -10.04 45.54
C VAL A 82 -7.95 -8.80 46.28
N PRO A 83 -8.34 -7.56 45.91
CA PRO A 83 -8.04 -6.40 46.74
C PRO A 83 -9.01 -6.35 47.94
N PRO A 84 -8.55 -5.96 49.15
CA PRO A 84 -9.44 -5.78 50.30
C PRO A 84 -10.35 -4.56 50.08
N PRO A 85 -11.55 -4.54 50.71
CA PRO A 85 -12.50 -3.45 50.56
C PRO A 85 -11.94 -2.18 51.21
N GLN A 86 -11.83 -1.12 50.41
CA GLN A 86 -11.51 0.23 50.89
C GLN A 86 -12.82 1.00 51.06
N GLU A 87 -13.36 0.96 52.28
CA GLU A 87 -14.46 1.81 52.69
C GLU A 87 -14.00 3.27 52.77
N GLY A 88 -14.74 4.15 52.09
CA GLY A 88 -14.97 5.53 52.52
C GLY A 88 -13.82 6.52 52.36
N ARG A 89 -13.75 7.20 51.20
CA ARG A 89 -13.29 8.61 51.17
C ARG A 89 -13.80 9.39 49.95
N GLY A 90 -15.13 9.42 49.79
CA GLY A 90 -15.78 10.41 48.96
C GLY A 90 -15.61 11.82 49.52
N TRP A 91 -15.84 12.81 48.65
CA TRP A 91 -15.79 14.25 48.88
C TRP A 91 -14.38 14.86 49.03
N ARG A 92 -13.86 15.43 47.94
CA ARG A 92 -13.28 16.80 47.82
C ARG A 92 -12.51 16.91 46.51
N LEU A 93 -13.19 17.15 45.38
CA LEU A 93 -12.59 17.81 44.20
C LEU A 93 -13.65 18.15 43.14
N SER A 94 -14.88 18.43 43.58
CA SER A 94 -15.75 19.34 42.85
C SER A 94 -15.12 20.72 42.96
N TRP A 95 -14.45 21.18 41.90
CA TRP A 95 -14.20 22.58 41.48
C TRP A 95 -12.84 22.69 40.77
N ALA A 96 -12.83 22.47 39.46
CA ALA A 96 -11.81 23.00 38.53
C ALA A 96 -12.32 23.01 37.07
N LEU A 97 -13.57 23.40 36.86
CA LEU A 97 -14.16 23.73 35.54
C LEU A 97 -14.49 25.22 35.61
N PRO A 98 -13.60 26.15 35.23
CA PRO A 98 -13.71 26.78 33.91
C PRO A 98 -12.43 27.53 33.43
N VAL A 99 -11.37 26.84 32.98
CA VAL A 99 -10.20 27.53 32.36
C VAL A 99 -9.79 26.94 31.00
N ALA A 100 -10.22 25.72 30.65
CA ALA A 100 -9.74 25.03 29.45
C ALA A 100 -10.35 25.50 28.11
N ALA A 101 -11.50 26.19 28.11
CA ALA A 101 -12.21 26.52 26.85
C ALA A 101 -11.58 27.68 26.05
N ALA A 102 -10.80 28.56 26.69
CA ALA A 102 -10.22 29.73 26.02
C ALA A 102 -8.94 29.42 25.20
N VAL A 103 -8.23 28.33 25.54
CA VAL A 103 -6.95 27.96 24.88
C VAL A 103 -7.17 27.21 23.57
N ALA A 104 -8.28 26.48 23.43
CA ALA A 104 -8.57 25.71 22.21
C ALA A 104 -8.91 26.61 20.99
N LEU A 105 -9.52 27.78 21.22
CA LEU A 105 -9.93 28.68 20.13
C LEU A 105 -8.79 29.48 19.51
N THR A 106 -7.70 29.76 20.26
CA THR A 106 -6.55 30.49 19.73
C THR A 106 -5.65 29.62 18.85
N ILE A 107 -5.53 28.32 19.16
CA ILE A 107 -4.74 27.36 18.38
C ILE A 107 -5.42 27.06 17.03
N GLY A 108 -6.75 26.94 17.02
CA GLY A 108 -7.52 26.64 15.81
C GLY A 108 -7.42 27.71 14.71
N LEU A 109 -7.28 29.00 15.09
CA LEU A 109 -7.24 30.09 14.11
C LEU A 109 -5.86 30.29 13.47
N LEU A 110 -4.81 29.72 14.06
CA LEU A 110 -3.42 29.88 13.59
C LEU A 110 -3.03 28.82 12.53
N VAL A 111 -3.73 27.69 12.49
CA VAL A 111 -3.51 26.60 11.52
C VAL A 111 -4.31 26.83 10.23
N TYR A 112 -5.34 27.68 10.24
CA TYR A 112 -6.14 28.01 9.06
C TYR A 112 -5.53 29.16 8.25
N ARG A 113 -4.29 28.99 7.77
CA ARG A 113 -3.77 29.79 6.66
C ARG A 113 -3.76 28.93 5.40
N PRO A 114 -4.57 29.26 4.39
CA PRO A 114 -4.60 28.49 3.15
C PRO A 114 -3.28 28.65 2.39
N SER A 115 -2.65 27.51 2.13
CA SER A 115 -1.45 27.36 1.32
C SER A 115 -1.74 27.76 -0.12
N THR A 116 -1.30 28.95 -0.52
CA THR A 116 -1.23 29.36 -1.92
C THR A 116 -0.11 28.59 -2.60
N HIS A 117 -0.45 27.55 -3.36
CA HIS A 117 0.48 26.87 -4.25
C HIS A 117 0.93 27.84 -5.36
N GLN A 118 2.16 28.36 -5.24
CA GLN A 118 2.80 29.09 -6.34
C GLN A 118 3.37 28.07 -7.33
N ASN A 119 2.79 28.10 -8.52
CA ASN A 119 3.31 27.47 -9.73
C ASN A 119 4.64 28.15 -10.10
N LEU A 120 5.77 27.47 -9.86
CA LEU A 120 7.05 27.84 -10.46
C LEU A 120 7.30 26.94 -11.66
N GLN A 121 6.90 27.44 -12.83
CA GLN A 121 7.54 27.09 -14.09
C GLN A 121 9.04 27.41 -13.97
N SER A 122 9.89 26.38 -13.99
CA SER A 122 11.32 26.55 -14.17
C SER A 122 11.70 26.11 -15.58
N THR A 123 12.04 27.10 -16.37
CA THR A 123 12.57 27.01 -17.73
C THR A 123 14.01 26.49 -17.70
N GLY A 124 14.22 25.34 -18.33
CA GLY A 124 15.41 24.85 -19.06
C GLY A 124 16.85 25.09 -18.56
N LYS A 125 17.63 24.01 -18.47
CA LYS A 125 19.03 24.01 -18.92
C LYS A 125 19.56 22.60 -19.25
N THR A 126 20.13 22.49 -20.44
CA THR A 126 20.84 21.35 -21.05
C THR A 126 22.21 21.09 -20.42
N ALA A 127 22.59 19.81 -20.23
CA ALA A 127 23.87 19.19 -20.64
C ALA A 127 23.90 17.67 -20.27
N VAL A 128 23.91 16.76 -21.26
CA VAL A 128 25.04 15.90 -21.73
C VAL A 128 25.35 14.64 -20.87
N THR A 129 24.90 13.50 -21.42
CA THR A 129 25.52 12.16 -21.62
C THR A 129 26.54 11.57 -20.63
N GLU A 130 26.19 10.44 -19.99
CA GLU A 130 26.91 9.14 -20.08
C GLU A 130 26.04 7.97 -19.51
N PRO A 131 25.94 6.78 -20.17
CA PRO A 131 25.04 5.70 -19.73
C PRO A 131 25.79 4.50 -19.13
N ALA A 132 25.50 4.15 -17.87
CA ALA A 132 25.88 2.85 -17.30
C ALA A 132 24.89 2.23 -16.29
N ALA A 133 23.72 2.84 -16.05
CA ALA A 133 22.75 2.36 -15.05
C ALA A 133 21.37 1.95 -15.63
N ALA A 134 21.28 1.70 -16.94
CA ALA A 134 20.00 1.56 -17.65
C ALA A 134 19.24 0.24 -17.45
N VAL A 135 19.78 -0.75 -16.73
CA VAL A 135 19.18 -2.10 -16.71
C VAL A 135 18.09 -2.28 -15.64
N GLN A 136 18.17 -1.57 -14.50
CA GLN A 136 17.20 -1.76 -13.40
C GLN A 136 15.94 -0.89 -13.57
N THR A 137 16.07 0.31 -14.13
CA THR A 137 14.90 1.15 -14.43
C THR A 137 14.05 0.62 -15.58
N ALA A 138 14.65 -0.04 -16.57
CA ALA A 138 13.94 -0.55 -17.74
C ALA A 138 12.91 -1.63 -17.36
N ALA A 139 13.21 -2.47 -16.37
CA ALA A 139 12.30 -3.52 -15.90
C ALA A 139 11.07 -2.95 -15.18
N ALA A 140 11.26 -1.94 -14.32
CA ALA A 140 10.17 -1.24 -13.63
C ALA A 140 9.29 -0.44 -14.61
N THR A 141 9.88 0.21 -15.61
CA THR A 141 9.11 0.88 -16.67
C THR A 141 8.34 -0.11 -17.54
N ASN A 142 8.90 -1.29 -17.83
CA ASN A 142 8.21 -2.30 -18.64
C ASN A 142 7.03 -2.95 -17.90
N ALA A 143 7.15 -3.13 -16.57
CA ALA A 143 6.03 -3.58 -15.74
C ALA A 143 4.89 -2.53 -15.75
N GLY A 144 5.23 -1.26 -15.54
CA GLY A 144 4.29 -0.13 -15.63
C GLY A 144 3.53 -0.03 -16.95
N ILE A 145 4.23 -0.22 -18.08
CA ILE A 145 3.63 -0.14 -19.41
C ILE A 145 2.58 -1.24 -19.64
N ASN A 146 2.81 -2.45 -19.12
CA ASN A 146 1.81 -3.54 -19.25
C ASN A 146 0.57 -3.25 -18.39
N GLU A 147 0.77 -2.76 -17.16
CA GLU A 147 -0.32 -2.39 -16.25
C GLU A 147 -1.18 -1.25 -16.83
N ASP A 148 -0.55 -0.25 -17.47
CA ASP A 148 -1.23 0.84 -18.17
C ASP A 148 -2.09 0.32 -19.34
N GLN A 149 -1.58 -0.65 -20.10
CA GLN A 149 -2.26 -1.24 -21.26
C GLN A 149 -3.55 -1.96 -20.82
N ASP A 150 -3.47 -2.74 -19.75
CA ASP A 150 -4.61 -3.47 -19.17
C ASP A 150 -5.68 -2.50 -18.65
N LEU A 151 -5.26 -1.44 -17.94
CA LEU A 151 -6.18 -0.43 -17.43
C LEU A 151 -6.90 0.33 -18.56
N LEU A 152 -6.17 0.65 -19.63
CA LEU A 152 -6.77 1.27 -20.81
C LEU A 152 -7.79 0.37 -21.50
N GLU A 153 -7.62 -0.94 -21.47
CA GLU A 153 -8.60 -1.90 -21.98
C GLU A 153 -9.89 -1.84 -21.17
N VAL A 154 -9.78 -1.89 -19.84
CA VAL A 154 -10.92 -1.77 -18.92
C VAL A 154 -11.68 -0.47 -19.14
N VAL A 155 -11.00 0.69 -19.14
CA VAL A 155 -11.63 2.00 -19.40
C VAL A 155 -12.23 2.08 -20.81
N GLY A 156 -11.57 1.43 -21.78
CA GLY A 156 -11.99 1.37 -23.18
C GLY A 156 -13.30 0.64 -23.43
N THR A 157 -13.65 -0.34 -22.59
CA THR A 157 -14.94 -1.05 -22.70
C THR A 157 -16.15 -0.14 -22.44
N GLN A 158 -15.98 0.94 -21.69
CA GLN A 158 -17.06 1.88 -21.40
C GLN A 158 -17.21 2.97 -22.46
N SER A 159 -16.12 3.67 -22.80
CA SER A 159 -16.14 4.60 -23.93
C SER A 159 -14.77 4.80 -24.60
N PRO A 160 -14.73 4.94 -25.94
CA PRO A 160 -13.50 5.22 -26.67
C PRO A 160 -12.88 6.59 -26.35
N THR A 161 -13.71 7.58 -26.02
CA THR A 161 -13.26 8.94 -25.71
C THR A 161 -12.57 9.00 -24.36
N MET A 162 -13.11 8.34 -23.33
CA MET A 162 -12.45 8.25 -22.02
C MET A 162 -11.11 7.52 -22.10
N ARG A 163 -11.02 6.46 -22.92
CA ARG A 163 -9.75 5.76 -23.14
C ARG A 163 -8.68 6.69 -23.73
N ALA A 164 -9.04 7.56 -24.66
CA ALA A 164 -8.09 8.50 -25.28
C ALA A 164 -7.60 9.56 -24.27
N GLU A 165 -8.49 10.12 -23.46
CA GLU A 165 -8.14 11.07 -22.40
C GLU A 165 -7.25 10.42 -21.34
N TYR A 166 -7.61 9.21 -20.90
CA TYR A 166 -6.83 8.48 -19.90
C TYR A 166 -5.45 8.08 -20.42
N ALA A 167 -5.34 7.66 -21.68
CA ALA A 167 -4.06 7.37 -22.32
C ALA A 167 -3.14 8.60 -22.40
N ALA A 168 -3.72 9.78 -22.65
CA ALA A 168 -2.96 11.03 -22.64
C ALA A 168 -2.44 11.35 -21.22
N ASN A 169 -3.32 11.26 -20.22
CA ASN A 169 -2.94 11.51 -18.82
C ASN A 169 -1.86 10.55 -18.32
N LEU A 170 -1.97 9.25 -18.64
CA LEU A 170 -0.94 8.26 -18.30
C LEU A 170 0.39 8.57 -18.97
N LYS A 171 0.37 8.98 -20.25
CA LYS A 171 1.59 9.38 -20.95
C LYS A 171 2.30 10.55 -20.27
N ASP A 172 1.53 11.55 -19.82
CA ASP A 172 2.07 12.73 -19.16
C ASP A 172 2.65 12.38 -17.78
N VAL A 173 1.94 11.58 -16.98
CA VAL A 173 2.44 11.13 -15.67
C VAL A 173 3.66 10.23 -15.80
N ASN A 174 3.68 9.32 -16.78
CA ASN A 174 4.86 8.47 -17.04
C ASN A 174 6.07 9.27 -17.52
N ALA A 175 5.86 10.37 -18.26
CA ALA A 175 6.94 11.30 -18.57
C ALA A 175 7.45 12.00 -17.31
N TYR A 176 6.54 12.47 -16.44
CA TYR A 176 6.90 13.12 -15.19
C TYR A 176 7.66 12.18 -14.22
N ILE A 177 7.24 10.92 -14.09
CA ILE A 177 7.96 9.91 -13.28
C ILE A 177 9.39 9.74 -13.80
N ARG A 178 9.56 9.64 -15.13
CA ARG A 178 10.90 9.49 -15.72
C ARG A 178 11.79 10.70 -15.42
N ASP A 179 11.25 11.90 -15.58
CA ASP A 179 12.00 13.14 -15.32
C ASP A 179 12.36 13.27 -13.82
N ALA A 180 11.43 12.91 -12.92
CA ALA A 180 11.66 12.91 -11.47
C ALA A 180 12.71 11.88 -11.05
N GLU A 181 12.65 10.67 -11.59
CA GLU A 181 13.64 9.63 -11.33
C GLU A 181 15.02 10.02 -11.85
N ASP A 182 15.09 10.62 -13.05
CA ASP A 182 16.35 11.07 -13.62
C ASP A 182 16.96 12.21 -12.79
N ALA A 183 16.14 13.13 -12.27
CA ALA A 183 16.58 14.15 -11.33
C ALA A 183 17.10 13.54 -10.01
N ALA A 184 16.38 12.58 -9.43
CA ALA A 184 16.78 11.91 -8.19
C ALA A 184 18.06 11.08 -8.36
N LYS A 185 18.27 10.48 -9.53
CA LYS A 185 19.53 9.78 -9.87
C LYS A 185 20.69 10.74 -10.07
N ALA A 186 20.45 11.90 -10.67
CA ALA A 186 21.48 12.90 -10.91
C ALA A 186 21.99 13.54 -9.61
N ASN A 187 21.10 13.72 -8.62
CA ASN A 187 21.46 14.26 -7.31
C ASN A 187 20.70 13.53 -6.17
N PRO A 188 21.26 12.44 -5.62
CA PRO A 188 20.59 11.64 -4.59
C PRO A 188 20.33 12.37 -3.28
N ASP A 189 21.12 13.41 -2.95
CA ASP A 189 20.97 14.18 -1.71
C ASP A 189 20.01 15.38 -1.87
N ASP A 190 19.40 15.56 -3.05
CA ASP A 190 18.44 16.62 -3.31
C ASP A 190 17.04 16.24 -2.79
N GLU A 191 16.65 16.85 -1.67
CA GLU A 191 15.33 16.66 -1.06
C GLU A 191 14.19 16.95 -2.05
N GLN A 192 14.35 17.94 -2.95
CA GLN A 192 13.30 18.27 -3.92
C GLN A 192 13.16 17.21 -5.01
N ALA A 193 14.27 16.61 -5.43
CA ALA A 193 14.25 15.53 -6.40
C ALA A 193 13.59 14.27 -5.81
N GLN A 194 13.91 13.95 -4.55
CA GLN A 194 13.26 12.86 -3.82
C GLN A 194 11.75 13.10 -3.66
N GLU A 195 11.35 14.31 -3.28
CA GLU A 195 9.94 14.70 -3.15
C GLU A 195 9.21 14.59 -4.50
N SER A 196 9.87 14.98 -5.60
CA SER A 196 9.28 14.90 -6.94
C SER A 196 8.96 13.47 -7.38
N VAL A 197 9.80 12.49 -6.99
CA VAL A 197 9.54 11.07 -7.25
C VAL A 197 8.29 10.62 -6.49
N MET A 198 8.20 10.93 -5.20
CA MET A 198 7.03 10.57 -4.38
C MET A 198 5.74 11.16 -4.95
N ASN A 199 5.76 12.44 -5.30
CA ASN A 199 4.61 13.14 -5.88
C ASN A 199 4.21 12.57 -7.25
N ALA A 200 5.18 12.13 -8.06
CA ALA A 200 4.91 11.53 -9.37
C ALA A 200 4.17 10.19 -9.24
N TYR A 201 4.59 9.36 -8.28
CA TYR A 201 3.93 8.08 -8.00
C TYR A 201 2.53 8.26 -7.39
N GLU A 202 2.34 9.25 -6.52
CA GLU A 202 1.01 9.59 -5.97
C GLU A 202 0.03 10.06 -7.06
N GLN A 203 0.50 10.85 -8.03
CA GLN A 203 -0.34 11.26 -9.17
C GLN A 203 -0.75 10.05 -10.02
N ARG A 204 0.15 9.09 -10.22
CA ARG A 204 -0.16 7.85 -10.94
C ARG A 204 -1.22 7.02 -10.21
N SER A 205 -1.10 6.84 -8.90
CA SER A 205 -2.11 6.09 -8.13
C SER A 205 -3.48 6.76 -8.20
N MET A 206 -3.55 8.08 -8.09
CA MET A 206 -4.81 8.83 -8.21
C MET A 206 -5.48 8.65 -9.57
N LEU A 207 -4.70 8.63 -10.67
CA LEU A 207 -5.26 8.33 -11.99
C LEU A 207 -5.85 6.92 -12.04
N TYR A 208 -5.13 5.93 -11.48
CA TYR A 208 -5.58 4.54 -11.44
C TYR A 208 -6.87 4.36 -10.63
N GLU A 209 -6.96 5.00 -9.47
CA GLU A 209 -8.18 5.03 -8.65
C GLU A 209 -9.36 5.62 -9.43
N MET A 210 -9.14 6.75 -10.10
CA MET A 210 -10.18 7.41 -10.90
C MET A 210 -10.64 6.55 -12.09
N ALA A 211 -9.74 5.77 -12.68
CA ALA A 211 -10.08 4.82 -13.73
C ALA A 211 -10.89 3.62 -13.18
N MET A 212 -10.51 3.10 -12.03
CA MET A 212 -11.20 2.02 -11.33
C MET A 212 -12.62 2.43 -10.93
N ASP A 213 -12.78 3.58 -10.27
CA ASP A 213 -14.07 4.13 -9.86
C ASP A 213 -15.05 4.29 -11.02
N ARG A 214 -14.53 4.75 -12.17
CA ARG A 214 -15.34 4.88 -13.37
C ARG A 214 -15.63 3.54 -14.04
N SER A 215 -14.75 2.55 -13.89
CA SER A 215 -14.90 1.22 -14.51
C SER A 215 -15.96 0.32 -13.85
N LEU A 216 -16.38 0.66 -12.62
CA LEU A 216 -17.42 -0.08 -11.90
C LEU A 216 -18.82 0.12 -12.56
N PRO A 217 -19.63 -0.94 -12.72
CA PRO A 217 -20.95 -0.89 -13.37
C PRO A 217 -22.05 -0.26 -12.51
#